data_AF-A0AAJ6AR78-F1
#
_entry.id   AF-A0AAJ6AR78-F1
#
_cell.length_a   1.000
_cell.length_b   1.000
_cell.length_c   1.000
_cell.angle_alpha   90.00
_cell.angle_beta   90.00
_cell.angle_gamma   90.00
#
_symmetry.space_group_name_H-M   'P 1'
#
loop_
_entity.id
_entity.type
_entity.pdbx_description
1 polymer ?
#
loop_
_entity_poly.entity_id
_entity_poly.type
_entity_poly.pdbx_seq_one_letter_code
_entity_poly.pdbx_strand_id
1 'polypeptide(L)'
;MPRILQADVDEVKARTNIADIIGERVALRSAGVGSLKGLCPFHDEKSPSFHVRQQVGYYHCFGCGESGDVYSFLREMDHVSFTEAVERLAGRIGYTLHYEDGGAAPETSGRSRLYAANTAAAEFFRAQLLTPDAEAGRRFLGERGFDAGAAAHFGVGFAPRGWDGMLKALTAQGFTREELSNAGLVSTGQRGVYDRFRGRLVWPIRDVSGQTIGFGARKLFDDDQGPKYLNTPETPIYKKAQVLYGLDLAKRDIARGDPRRVVVVEGYTDVMACHLAGLTTAIATCGTAFGTEHIKVLRRVMGDDNASGEVVFTFDGDEAGQKAALRAFTEDDRFNAQTFVAVAPDGMDPCDLRLQRGDAAVRGLMDAKQPMFEFAIDRKLGGFDLSTVEGRVGALRAAAPIVAEIRDQLLRPGYERVLARRLGMDPTEVRSEVERAARGASSPQQVRREAPLTDAVTGAPVVAPVTLSSLPRSPDVAVERDALMGALQYGHQVDQALLNRALEAPFRTPGLDAVREAVAAAPDRTRAGWVTEAVNSVREPYRSLAGELLMTPFPARDEERAVATVADLTRRLVLRQLEREKQELLGAVQRVPADSDGGRALRMRLRDIDAERQRFAES
;
A
#
# COMPACT_ATOMS: atom_id res chain seq x y z
N MET A 1 37.55 -5.53 -9.66
CA MET A 1 36.94 -4.25 -10.03
C MET A 1 37.92 -3.16 -9.66
N PRO A 2 38.23 -2.21 -10.56
CA PRO A 2 39.13 -1.11 -10.23
C PRO A 2 38.58 -0.32 -9.04
N ARG A 3 39.46 -0.07 -8.07
CA ARG A 3 39.12 0.57 -6.79
C ARG A 3 39.27 2.08 -6.95
N ILE A 4 38.22 2.83 -6.63
CA ILE A 4 38.28 4.30 -6.58
C ILE A 4 39.22 4.69 -5.46
N LEU A 5 40.08 5.69 -5.67
CA LEU A 5 40.95 6.21 -4.62
C LEU A 5 40.11 6.61 -3.40
N GLN A 6 40.52 6.16 -2.22
CA GLN A 6 39.79 6.46 -0.98
C GLN A 6 39.65 7.97 -0.74
N ALA A 7 40.66 8.76 -1.11
CA ALA A 7 40.60 10.22 -1.03
C ALA A 7 39.46 10.82 -1.87
N ASP A 8 39.19 10.28 -3.06
CA ASP A 8 38.10 10.74 -3.93
C ASP A 8 36.73 10.33 -3.38
N VAL A 9 36.62 9.13 -2.80
CA VAL A 9 35.41 8.67 -2.10
C VAL A 9 35.07 9.61 -0.94
N ASP A 10 36.07 10.00 -0.16
CA ASP A 10 35.90 10.88 0.99
C ASP A 10 35.58 12.32 0.55
N GLU A 11 36.22 12.81 -0.52
CA GLU A 11 35.97 14.14 -1.08
C GLU A 11 34.54 14.27 -1.63
N VAL A 12 34.08 13.28 -2.40
CA VAL A 12 32.70 13.24 -2.92
C VAL A 12 31.70 13.20 -1.76
N LYS A 13 31.98 12.44 -0.71
CA LYS A 13 31.13 12.35 0.47
C LYS A 13 31.08 13.68 1.22
N ALA A 14 32.23 14.33 1.42
CA ALA A 14 32.34 15.60 2.13
C ALA A 14 31.60 16.76 1.42
N ARG A 15 31.60 16.74 0.08
CA ARG A 15 30.87 17.72 -0.75
C ARG A 15 29.40 17.40 -0.94
N THR A 16 28.96 16.21 -0.53
CA THR A 16 27.58 15.79 -0.69
C THR A 16 26.79 16.02 0.60
N ASN A 17 25.79 16.90 0.51
CA ASN A 17 24.83 17.06 1.57
C ASN A 17 23.81 15.91 1.56
N ILE A 18 23.91 15.00 2.55
CA ILE A 18 23.02 13.83 2.66
C ILE A 18 21.53 14.21 2.74
N ALA A 19 21.20 15.36 3.35
CA ALA A 19 19.81 15.81 3.47
C ALA A 19 19.20 16.14 2.10
N ASP A 20 19.99 16.66 1.17
CA ASP A 20 19.53 16.98 -0.19
C ASP A 20 19.26 15.70 -0.97
N ILE A 21 20.13 14.69 -0.84
CA ILE A 21 19.98 13.39 -1.50
C ILE A 21 18.75 12.63 -0.97
N ILE A 22 18.56 12.60 0.35
CA ILE A 22 17.41 11.92 0.96
C ILE A 22 16.12 12.71 0.67
N GLY A 23 16.18 14.03 0.73
CA GLY A 23 15.07 14.94 0.48
C GLY A 23 14.46 14.81 -0.93
N GLU A 24 15.20 14.21 -1.87
CA GLU A 24 14.68 13.88 -3.20
C GLU A 24 13.61 12.80 -3.21
N ARG A 25 13.57 11.95 -2.18
CA ARG A 25 12.69 10.78 -2.10
C ARG A 25 11.72 10.86 -0.93
N VAL A 26 12.12 11.56 0.14
CA VAL A 26 11.38 11.63 1.40
C VAL A 26 11.17 13.09 1.78
N ALA A 27 9.93 13.45 2.13
CA ALA A 27 9.66 14.74 2.74
C ALA A 27 10.29 14.83 4.13
N LEU A 28 11.37 15.60 4.24
CA LEU A 28 12.09 15.83 5.49
C LEU A 28 11.59 17.12 6.17
N ARG A 29 11.47 17.07 7.50
CA ARG A 29 11.12 18.22 8.36
C ARG A 29 12.12 18.35 9.50
N SER A 30 12.22 19.53 10.09
CA SER A 30 13.09 19.71 11.25
C SER A 30 12.62 18.84 12.43
N ALA A 31 13.58 18.16 13.05
CA ALA A 31 13.41 17.33 14.24
C ALA A 31 14.20 17.87 15.44
N GLY A 32 14.50 19.17 15.44
CA GLY A 32 15.45 19.82 16.36
C GLY A 32 16.71 20.32 15.65
N VAL A 33 17.60 20.96 16.42
CA VAL A 33 18.82 21.59 15.87
C VAL A 33 19.72 20.54 15.20
N GLY A 34 20.00 20.73 13.92
CA GLY A 34 20.88 19.85 13.13
C GLY A 34 20.31 18.45 12.85
N SER A 35 19.01 18.22 13.07
CA SER A 35 18.33 16.97 12.72
C SER A 35 17.11 17.22 11.86
N LEU A 36 16.97 16.40 10.84
CA LEU A 36 15.74 16.27 10.06
C LEU A 36 15.09 14.92 10.38
N LYS A 37 13.78 14.81 10.18
CA LYS A 37 13.04 13.55 10.23
C LYS A 37 12.05 13.44 9.08
N GLY A 38 11.75 12.22 8.66
CA GLY A 38 10.73 11.90 7.67
C GLY A 38 10.24 10.47 7.84
N LEU A 39 9.40 10.03 6.90
CA LEU A 39 9.02 8.62 6.85
C LEU A 39 10.14 7.79 6.27
N CYS A 40 10.36 6.63 6.87
CA CYS A 40 11.34 5.71 6.37
C CYS A 40 10.97 5.22 4.97
N PRO A 41 11.88 5.33 4.00
CA PRO A 41 11.62 4.80 2.67
C PRO A 41 11.87 3.29 2.56
N PHE A 42 12.51 2.67 3.56
CA PHE A 42 12.87 1.25 3.57
C PHE A 42 11.82 0.33 4.20
N HIS A 43 10.85 0.88 4.94
CA HIS A 43 9.75 0.12 5.52
C HIS A 43 8.47 0.97 5.63
N ASP A 44 7.32 0.31 5.81
CA ASP A 44 6.03 0.99 5.89
C ASP A 44 5.62 1.28 7.34
N GLU A 45 5.68 2.55 7.72
CA GLU A 45 5.39 3.04 9.08
C GLU A 45 4.29 4.11 9.13
N LYS A 46 3.76 4.40 10.32
CA LYS A 46 2.74 5.45 10.57
C LYS A 46 3.29 6.78 11.11
N SER A 47 4.45 6.76 11.72
CA SER A 47 5.05 7.93 12.37
C SER A 47 6.48 8.10 11.88
N PRO A 48 6.94 9.33 11.56
CA PRO A 48 8.30 9.58 11.11
C PRO A 48 9.34 9.03 12.09
N SER A 49 10.02 7.93 11.73
CA SER A 49 11.13 7.38 12.53
C SER A 49 12.48 7.55 11.86
N PHE A 50 12.50 7.97 10.59
CA PHE A 50 13.71 8.15 9.79
C PHE A 50 14.36 9.50 10.07
N HIS A 51 15.49 9.50 10.76
CA HIS A 51 16.23 10.71 11.13
C HIS A 51 17.46 10.90 10.25
N VAL A 52 17.73 12.15 9.87
CA VAL A 52 18.89 12.57 9.07
C VAL A 52 19.66 13.65 9.81
N ARG A 53 20.93 13.42 10.08
CA ARG A 53 21.85 14.40 10.70
C ARG A 53 22.75 14.98 9.62
N GLN A 54 22.33 16.12 9.07
CA GLN A 54 23.01 16.76 7.94
C GLN A 54 24.50 17.04 8.21
N GLN A 55 24.84 17.62 9.37
CA GLN A 55 26.22 17.94 9.74
C GLN A 55 27.11 16.70 9.89
N VAL A 56 26.52 15.56 10.22
CA VAL A 56 27.23 14.28 10.41
C VAL A 56 27.30 13.49 9.11
N GLY A 57 26.44 13.80 8.12
CA GLY A 57 26.35 13.04 6.88
C GLY A 57 25.78 11.62 7.09
N TYR A 58 24.87 11.44 8.05
CA TYR A 58 24.39 10.11 8.48
C TYR A 58 22.87 10.07 8.69
N TYR A 59 22.25 8.92 8.42
CA TYR A 59 20.84 8.64 8.68
C TYR A 59 20.66 7.42 9.58
N HIS A 60 19.54 7.39 10.33
CA HIS A 60 19.11 6.22 11.09
C HIS A 60 17.58 6.18 11.20
N CYS A 61 17.01 5.01 10.98
CA CYS A 61 15.61 4.70 11.16
C CYS A 61 15.37 4.02 12.50
N PHE A 62 14.68 4.68 13.43
CA PHE A 62 14.34 4.09 14.73
C PHE A 62 13.24 3.01 14.65
N GLY A 63 12.53 2.90 13.53
CA GLY A 63 11.49 1.88 13.32
C GLY A 63 12.05 0.52 12.85
N CYS A 64 12.92 0.52 11.85
CA CYS A 64 13.45 -0.70 11.23
C CYS A 64 14.96 -0.94 11.46
N GLY A 65 15.67 -0.01 12.10
CA GLY A 65 17.11 -0.11 12.38
C GLY A 65 18.03 0.27 11.23
N GLU A 66 17.50 0.50 10.02
CA GLU A 66 18.30 0.90 8.86
C GLU A 66 19.09 2.18 9.12
N SER A 67 20.39 2.16 8.84
CA SER A 67 21.31 3.29 9.08
C SER A 67 22.47 3.30 8.11
N GLY A 68 23.05 4.48 7.90
CA GLY A 68 24.21 4.61 7.04
C GLY A 68 24.51 6.04 6.63
N ASP A 69 25.48 6.16 5.72
CA ASP A 69 25.81 7.41 5.06
C ASP A 69 25.07 7.54 3.72
N VAL A 70 25.43 8.57 2.95
CA VAL A 70 24.82 8.83 1.64
C VAL A 70 25.03 7.69 0.63
N TYR A 71 26.15 6.98 0.71
CA TYR A 71 26.42 5.84 -0.17
C TYR A 71 25.57 4.65 0.24
N SER A 72 25.48 4.32 1.53
CA SER A 72 24.57 3.29 2.03
C SER A 72 23.12 3.57 1.61
N PHE A 73 22.68 4.82 1.74
CA PHE A 73 21.33 5.23 1.33
C PHE A 73 21.08 4.97 -0.15
N LEU A 74 22.00 5.39 -1.03
CA LEU A 74 21.87 5.18 -2.47
C LEU A 74 21.92 3.70 -2.84
N ARG A 75 22.81 2.93 -2.21
CA ARG A 75 22.92 1.49 -2.43
C ARG A 75 21.63 0.77 -2.08
N GLU A 76 21.06 1.01 -0.91
CA GLU A 76 19.82 0.36 -0.50
C GLU A 76 18.62 0.84 -1.30
N MET A 77 18.55 2.14 -1.59
CA MET A 77 17.40 2.71 -2.28
C MET A 77 17.37 2.42 -3.77
N ASP A 78 18.51 2.60 -4.45
CA ASP A 78 18.59 2.44 -5.90
C ASP A 78 19.01 1.03 -6.31
N HIS A 79 19.41 0.20 -5.33
CA HIS A 79 20.04 -1.11 -5.51
C HIS A 79 21.24 -1.03 -6.44
N VAL A 80 22.13 -0.08 -6.14
CA VAL A 80 23.42 0.11 -6.84
C VAL A 80 24.57 -0.41 -5.98
N SER A 81 25.68 -0.74 -6.63
CA SER A 81 26.94 -1.02 -5.97
C SER A 81 27.53 0.23 -5.33
N PHE A 82 28.52 0.04 -4.45
CA PHE A 82 29.24 1.14 -3.82
C PHE A 82 29.91 2.06 -4.86
N THR A 83 30.64 1.48 -5.82
CA THR A 83 31.33 2.24 -6.88
C THR A 83 30.35 3.10 -7.67
N GLU A 84 29.21 2.55 -8.06
CA GLU A 84 28.16 3.29 -8.78
C GLU A 84 27.56 4.42 -7.95
N ALA A 85 27.38 4.22 -6.64
CA ALA A 85 26.92 5.27 -5.75
C ALA A 85 27.91 6.44 -5.68
N VAL A 86 29.23 6.14 -5.63
CA VAL A 86 30.29 7.15 -5.67
C VAL A 86 30.32 7.88 -7.01
N GLU A 87 30.29 7.16 -8.13
CA GLU A 87 30.28 7.73 -9.48
C GLU A 87 29.07 8.63 -9.73
N ARG A 88 27.87 8.21 -9.28
CA ARG A 88 26.64 9.01 -9.38
C ARG A 88 26.78 10.34 -8.64
N LEU A 89 27.30 10.31 -7.41
CA LEU A 89 27.48 11.52 -6.61
C LEU A 89 28.61 12.40 -7.16
N ALA A 90 29.70 11.81 -7.62
CA ALA A 90 30.80 12.52 -8.25
C ALA A 90 30.33 13.28 -9.50
N GLY A 91 29.57 12.62 -10.39
CA GLY A 91 28.98 13.25 -11.57
C GLY A 91 28.05 14.41 -11.23
N ARG A 92 27.26 14.29 -10.14
CA ARG A 92 26.36 15.34 -9.67
C ARG A 92 27.08 16.60 -9.20
N ILE A 93 28.25 16.45 -8.56
CA ILE A 93 29.06 17.58 -8.09
C ILE A 93 30.15 17.99 -9.10
N GLY A 94 30.19 17.37 -10.28
CA GLY A 94 31.21 17.62 -11.30
C GLY A 94 32.63 17.22 -10.87
N TYR A 95 32.76 16.21 -10.00
CA TYR A 95 34.05 15.72 -9.51
C TYR A 95 34.56 14.57 -10.38
N THR A 96 35.82 14.65 -10.82
CA THR A 96 36.47 13.59 -11.59
C THR A 96 37.11 12.57 -10.65
N LEU A 97 36.67 11.32 -10.75
CA LEU A 97 37.21 10.20 -9.96
C LEU A 97 38.48 9.63 -10.59
N HIS A 98 39.41 9.22 -9.73
CA HIS A 98 40.64 8.51 -10.07
C HIS A 98 40.58 7.09 -9.51
N TYR A 99 41.09 6.13 -10.29
CA TYR A 99 41.09 4.70 -9.95
C TYR A 99 42.52 4.23 -9.72
N GLU A 100 42.74 3.38 -8.72
CA GLU A 100 44.07 2.89 -8.29
C GLU A 100 44.88 2.24 -9.43
N ASP A 101 44.21 1.61 -10.41
CA ASP A 101 44.86 0.86 -11.50
C ASP A 101 44.93 1.62 -12.85
N GLY A 102 44.50 2.89 -12.91
CA GLY A 102 44.43 3.66 -14.17
C GLY A 102 43.49 3.06 -15.24
N GLY A 103 42.73 2.02 -14.90
CA GLY A 103 41.74 1.38 -15.76
C GLY A 103 40.41 2.12 -15.81
N ALA A 104 39.65 1.91 -16.89
CA ALA A 104 38.30 2.44 -17.04
C ALA A 104 37.35 1.90 -15.96
N ALA A 105 36.31 2.68 -15.62
CA ALA A 105 35.28 2.34 -14.65
C ALA A 105 34.75 0.90 -14.84
N PRO A 106 34.49 0.13 -13.77
CA PRO A 106 33.99 -1.23 -13.90
C PRO A 106 32.64 -1.26 -14.64
N GLU A 107 32.37 -2.34 -15.37
CA GLU A 107 31.04 -2.59 -15.95
C GLU A 107 29.99 -2.52 -14.84
N THR A 108 29.16 -1.48 -14.94
CA THR A 108 28.07 -1.19 -14.02
C THR A 108 27.07 -2.35 -14.01
N SER A 109 26.61 -2.71 -12.82
CA SER A 109 25.76 -3.86 -12.52
C SER A 109 24.36 -3.78 -13.15
N GLY A 110 23.61 -4.88 -13.13
CA GLY A 110 22.39 -5.05 -13.93
C GLY A 110 21.38 -3.87 -13.91
N ARG A 111 21.08 -3.25 -12.75
CA ARG A 111 20.08 -2.15 -12.66
C ARG A 111 20.59 -0.80 -13.17
N SER A 112 21.85 -0.46 -12.90
CA SER A 112 22.44 0.81 -13.36
C SER A 112 22.55 0.85 -14.88
N ARG A 113 22.84 -0.29 -15.52
CA ARG A 113 22.76 -0.44 -16.98
C ARG A 113 21.36 -0.21 -17.52
N LEU A 114 20.29 -0.62 -16.81
CA LEU A 114 18.92 -0.30 -17.22
C LEU A 114 18.62 1.20 -17.13
N TYR A 115 19.08 1.89 -16.09
CA TYR A 115 18.95 3.35 -15.98
C TYR A 115 19.72 4.07 -17.10
N ALA A 116 20.95 3.62 -17.39
CA ALA A 116 21.76 4.16 -18.48
C ALA A 116 21.10 3.94 -19.84
N ALA A 117 20.56 2.75 -20.10
CA ALA A 117 19.84 2.43 -21.33
C ALA A 117 18.58 3.30 -21.50
N ASN A 118 17.79 3.49 -20.43
CA ASN A 118 16.63 4.39 -20.47
C ASN A 118 17.02 5.86 -20.67
N THR A 119 18.14 6.30 -20.09
CA THR A 119 18.66 7.66 -20.30
C THR A 119 19.08 7.87 -21.76
N ALA A 120 19.86 6.93 -22.32
CA ALA A 120 20.27 6.97 -23.73
C ALA A 120 19.05 6.91 -24.68
N ALA A 121 18.04 6.11 -24.37
CA ALA A 121 16.80 6.05 -25.13
C ALA A 121 16.02 7.39 -25.06
N ALA A 122 15.96 8.03 -23.90
CA ALA A 122 15.30 9.33 -23.75
C ALA A 122 16.00 10.42 -24.58
N GLU A 123 17.33 10.44 -24.57
CA GLU A 123 18.14 11.35 -25.41
C GLU A 123 17.92 11.08 -26.89
N PHE A 124 17.92 9.80 -27.30
CA PHE A 124 17.60 9.40 -28.66
C PHE A 124 16.22 9.93 -29.09
N PHE A 125 15.16 9.63 -28.34
CA PHE A 125 13.81 10.06 -28.71
C PHE A 125 13.66 11.58 -28.73
N ARG A 126 14.30 12.30 -27.80
CA ARG A 126 14.31 13.78 -27.82
C ARG A 126 14.98 14.33 -29.07
N ALA A 127 16.13 13.77 -29.48
CA ALA A 127 16.79 14.16 -30.71
C ALA A 127 15.91 13.88 -31.95
N GLN A 128 15.23 12.74 -31.96
CA GLN A 128 14.31 12.38 -33.04
C GLN A 128 13.10 13.31 -33.16
N LEU A 129 12.65 13.98 -32.09
CA LEU A 129 11.55 14.96 -32.17
C LEU A 129 11.90 16.17 -33.04
N LEU A 130 13.18 16.45 -33.26
CA LEU A 130 13.67 17.58 -34.07
C LEU A 130 13.81 17.23 -35.56
N THR A 131 13.71 15.95 -35.93
CA THR A 131 13.90 15.51 -37.32
C THR A 131 12.64 15.73 -38.17
N PRO A 132 12.74 15.73 -39.51
CA PRO A 132 11.57 15.84 -40.38
C PRO A 132 10.52 14.75 -40.12
N ASP A 133 10.95 13.52 -39.81
CA ASP A 133 10.06 12.38 -39.54
C ASP A 133 9.07 12.60 -38.39
N ALA A 134 9.40 13.51 -37.46
CA ALA A 134 8.58 13.85 -36.31
C ALA A 134 7.53 14.96 -36.56
N GLU A 135 7.33 15.39 -37.82
CA GLU A 135 6.38 16.45 -38.18
C GLU A 135 4.98 16.21 -37.59
N ALA A 136 4.44 14.99 -37.75
CA ALA A 136 3.12 14.63 -37.21
C ALA A 136 3.07 14.75 -35.68
N GLY A 137 4.17 14.44 -34.98
CA GLY A 137 4.28 14.59 -33.53
C GLY A 137 4.30 16.05 -33.11
N ARG A 138 5.10 16.89 -33.77
CA ARG A 138 5.14 18.34 -33.49
C ARG A 138 3.81 19.03 -33.79
N ARG A 139 3.14 18.65 -34.88
CA ARG A 139 1.79 19.15 -35.22
C ARG A 139 0.80 18.80 -34.12
N PHE A 140 0.76 17.54 -33.69
CA PHE A 140 -0.12 17.11 -32.59
C PHE A 140 0.12 17.90 -31.30
N LEU A 141 1.39 18.11 -30.91
CA LEU A 141 1.73 18.92 -29.73
C LEU A 141 1.25 20.37 -29.88
N GLY A 142 1.47 20.98 -31.04
CA GLY A 142 1.02 22.34 -31.34
C GLY A 142 -0.50 22.49 -31.32
N GLU A 143 -1.23 21.54 -31.92
CA GLU A 143 -2.70 21.48 -31.87
C GLU A 143 -3.25 21.36 -30.43
N ARG A 144 -2.45 20.78 -29.52
CA ARG A 144 -2.75 20.67 -28.09
C ARG A 144 -2.20 21.84 -27.26
N GLY A 145 -1.64 22.87 -27.89
CA GLY A 145 -1.13 24.07 -27.20
C GLY A 145 0.20 23.85 -26.49
N PHE A 146 0.98 22.84 -26.88
CA PHE A 146 2.33 22.58 -26.35
C PHE A 146 3.39 23.01 -27.36
N ASP A 147 4.15 24.04 -27.00
CA ASP A 147 5.28 24.52 -27.80
C ASP A 147 6.55 23.65 -27.59
N ALA A 148 7.63 24.01 -28.28
CA ALA A 148 8.90 23.32 -28.17
C ALA A 148 9.52 23.42 -26.75
N GLY A 149 9.25 24.51 -26.02
CA GLY A 149 9.72 24.70 -24.65
C GLY A 149 9.00 23.75 -23.68
N ALA A 150 7.68 23.63 -23.81
CA ALA A 150 6.87 22.67 -23.08
C ALA A 150 7.34 21.24 -23.39
N ALA A 151 7.48 20.88 -24.67
CA ALA A 151 7.98 19.57 -25.06
C ALA A 151 9.36 19.25 -24.44
N ALA A 152 10.27 20.22 -24.42
CA ALA A 152 11.58 20.07 -23.81
C ALA A 152 11.51 19.93 -22.27
N HIS A 153 10.67 20.72 -21.60
CA HIS A 153 10.50 20.70 -20.14
C HIS A 153 10.06 19.31 -19.64
N PHE A 154 9.09 18.68 -20.33
CA PHE A 154 8.61 17.34 -20.00
C PHE A 154 9.45 16.21 -20.63
N GLY A 155 10.50 16.56 -21.38
CA GLY A 155 11.39 15.61 -22.06
C GLY A 155 10.70 14.80 -23.17
N VAL A 156 9.63 15.33 -23.77
CA VAL A 156 8.90 14.67 -24.86
C VAL A 156 9.84 14.38 -26.02
N GLY A 157 9.71 13.20 -26.59
CA GLY A 157 10.46 12.72 -27.74
C GLY A 157 9.57 12.11 -28.81
N PHE A 158 10.20 11.60 -29.86
CA PHE A 158 9.55 10.89 -30.95
C PHE A 158 10.25 9.56 -31.21
N ALA A 159 9.48 8.48 -31.31
CA ALA A 159 9.97 7.20 -31.79
C ALA A 159 9.77 7.12 -33.30
N PRO A 160 10.85 7.00 -34.11
CA PRO A 160 10.74 6.83 -35.55
C PRO A 160 9.92 5.60 -35.96
N ARG A 161 9.41 5.57 -37.19
CA ARG A 161 8.60 4.44 -37.70
C ARG A 161 9.40 3.17 -37.99
N GLY A 162 10.73 3.28 -38.05
CA GLY A 162 11.64 2.17 -38.31
C GLY A 162 11.54 1.05 -37.26
N TRP A 163 12.06 -0.12 -37.61
CA TRP A 163 11.99 -1.30 -36.74
C TRP A 163 13.17 -1.43 -35.76
N ASP A 164 14.30 -0.78 -36.01
CA ASP A 164 15.53 -1.03 -35.25
C ASP A 164 16.44 0.22 -35.13
N GLY A 165 15.89 1.42 -35.32
CA GLY A 165 16.68 2.65 -35.31
C GLY A 165 17.28 2.94 -33.93
N MET A 166 16.48 2.79 -32.88
CA MET A 166 16.92 2.97 -31.49
C MET A 166 17.79 1.78 -31.05
N LEU A 167 17.40 0.55 -31.39
CA LEU A 167 18.23 -0.64 -31.16
C LEU A 167 19.64 -0.48 -31.74
N LYS A 168 19.78 -0.07 -33.00
CA LYS A 168 21.09 0.15 -33.63
C LYS A 168 21.88 1.26 -32.93
N ALA A 169 21.22 2.39 -32.63
CA ALA A 169 21.86 3.53 -31.98
C ALA A 169 22.42 3.17 -30.59
N LEU A 170 21.64 2.47 -29.76
CA LEU A 170 22.05 2.09 -28.41
C LEU A 170 23.05 0.92 -28.42
N THR A 171 22.92 -0.05 -29.32
CA THR A 171 23.94 -1.10 -29.45
C THR A 171 25.28 -0.52 -29.93
N ALA A 172 25.29 0.51 -30.77
CA ALA A 172 26.52 1.22 -31.13
C ALA A 172 27.17 1.96 -29.93
N GLN A 173 26.41 2.26 -28.88
CA GLN A 173 26.89 2.80 -27.61
C GLN A 173 27.29 1.70 -26.60
N GLY A 174 27.29 0.43 -27.01
CA GLY A 174 27.70 -0.70 -26.18
C GLY A 174 26.59 -1.30 -25.30
N PHE A 175 25.31 -1.00 -25.55
CA PHE A 175 24.20 -1.71 -24.89
C PHE A 175 23.91 -3.05 -25.55
N THR A 176 23.83 -4.11 -24.74
CA THR A 176 23.47 -5.44 -25.22
C THR A 176 21.96 -5.53 -25.48
N ARG A 177 21.55 -6.44 -26.37
CA ARG A 177 20.11 -6.66 -26.63
C ARG A 177 19.35 -7.12 -25.39
N GLU A 178 20.01 -7.87 -24.52
CA GLU A 178 19.45 -8.34 -23.26
C GLU A 178 19.18 -7.16 -22.31
N GLU A 179 20.12 -6.23 -22.16
CA GLU A 179 19.92 -5.02 -21.36
C GLU A 179 18.75 -4.18 -21.90
N LEU A 180 18.67 -3.99 -23.22
CA LEU A 180 17.57 -3.25 -23.85
C LEU A 180 16.21 -3.96 -23.67
N SER A 181 16.21 -5.30 -23.70
CA SER A 181 15.01 -6.11 -23.45
C SER A 181 14.57 -6.00 -21.99
N ASN A 182 15.51 -6.11 -21.05
CA ASN A 182 15.26 -5.99 -19.62
C ASN A 182 14.85 -4.57 -19.22
N ALA A 183 15.25 -3.55 -19.98
CA ALA A 183 14.78 -2.16 -19.86
C ALA A 183 13.40 -1.94 -20.50
N GLY A 184 12.85 -2.93 -21.21
CA GLY A 184 11.57 -2.84 -21.90
C GLY A 184 11.58 -1.94 -23.14
N LEU A 185 12.75 -1.65 -23.70
CA LEU A 185 12.93 -0.76 -24.85
C LEU A 185 12.70 -1.46 -26.19
N VAL A 186 12.98 -2.77 -26.23
CA VAL A 186 12.81 -3.61 -27.42
C VAL A 186 11.79 -4.72 -27.18
N SER A 187 11.34 -5.37 -28.24
CA SER A 187 10.46 -6.52 -28.21
C SER A 187 10.97 -7.60 -29.16
N THR A 188 10.64 -8.85 -28.86
CA THR A 188 11.07 -10.00 -29.66
C THR A 188 9.93 -10.46 -30.56
N GLY A 189 10.21 -10.66 -31.84
CA GLY A 189 9.28 -11.22 -32.82
C GLY A 189 9.93 -12.35 -33.61
N GLN A 190 9.18 -12.90 -34.57
CA GLN A 190 9.65 -14.02 -35.39
C GLN A 190 10.93 -13.72 -36.18
N ARG A 191 11.15 -12.45 -36.56
CA ARG A 191 12.31 -11.99 -37.34
C ARG A 191 13.45 -11.44 -36.47
N GLY A 192 13.35 -11.57 -35.14
CA GLY A 192 14.34 -11.07 -34.19
C GLY A 192 13.84 -9.94 -33.30
N VAL A 193 14.79 -9.22 -32.69
CA VAL A 193 14.57 -8.12 -31.75
C VAL A 193 14.34 -6.82 -32.52
N TYR A 194 13.35 -6.03 -32.10
CA TYR A 194 12.97 -4.76 -32.74
C TYR A 194 12.54 -3.71 -31.71
N ASP A 195 12.55 -2.44 -32.11
CA ASP A 195 12.15 -1.29 -31.29
C ASP A 195 10.69 -1.43 -30.84
N ARG A 196 10.44 -1.33 -29.54
CA ARG A 196 9.07 -1.44 -28.99
C ARG A 196 8.20 -0.26 -29.42
N PHE A 197 8.73 0.95 -29.27
CA PHE A 197 8.04 2.20 -29.59
C PHE A 197 8.39 2.61 -31.00
N ARG A 198 7.37 2.84 -31.84
CA ARG A 198 7.55 3.15 -33.27
C ARG A 198 6.45 4.05 -33.77
N GLY A 199 6.80 5.10 -34.51
CA GLY A 199 5.84 6.06 -35.08
C GLY A 199 4.98 6.77 -34.03
N ARG A 200 5.52 7.04 -32.84
CA ARG A 200 4.76 7.50 -31.67
C ARG A 200 5.43 8.70 -31.03
N LEU A 201 4.64 9.60 -30.45
CA LEU A 201 5.16 10.55 -29.46
C LEU A 201 5.48 9.79 -28.17
N VAL A 202 6.58 10.15 -27.52
CA VAL A 202 7.12 9.42 -26.37
C VAL A 202 7.31 10.38 -25.19
N TRP A 203 6.77 10.01 -24.03
CA TRP A 203 6.98 10.70 -22.76
C TRP A 203 7.88 9.84 -21.88
N PRO A 204 9.02 10.38 -21.40
CA PRO A 204 9.85 9.68 -20.43
C PRO A 204 9.12 9.60 -19.09
N ILE A 205 9.04 8.40 -18.54
CA ILE A 205 8.51 8.18 -17.20
C ILE A 205 9.70 8.12 -16.24
N ARG A 206 9.66 8.98 -15.23
CA ARG A 206 10.73 9.13 -14.25
C ARG A 206 10.30 8.61 -12.88
N ASP A 207 11.27 8.10 -12.13
CA ASP A 207 11.06 7.85 -10.70
C ASP A 207 11.01 9.17 -9.91
N VAL A 208 10.76 9.10 -8.59
CA VAL A 208 10.70 10.30 -7.74
C VAL A 208 12.02 11.09 -7.74
N SER A 209 13.16 10.48 -8.04
CA SER A 209 14.47 11.16 -8.12
C SER A 209 14.69 11.89 -9.45
N GLY A 210 13.88 11.59 -10.46
CA GLY A 210 14.00 12.14 -11.82
C GLY A 210 14.75 11.24 -12.79
N GLN A 211 15.16 10.03 -12.38
CA GLN A 211 15.80 9.04 -13.26
C GLN A 211 14.76 8.45 -14.22
N THR A 212 15.10 8.32 -15.51
CA THR A 212 14.18 7.71 -16.48
C THR A 212 14.17 6.20 -16.29
N ILE A 213 12.98 5.64 -16.06
CA ILE A 213 12.77 4.21 -15.79
C ILE A 213 11.92 3.50 -16.84
N GLY A 214 11.27 4.28 -17.72
CA GLY A 214 10.45 3.77 -18.79
C GLY A 214 9.83 4.89 -19.60
N PHE A 215 8.84 4.55 -20.43
CA PHE A 215 8.23 5.46 -21.38
C PHE A 215 6.75 5.17 -21.56
N GLY A 216 5.97 6.23 -21.79
CA GLY A 216 4.62 6.15 -22.33
C GLY A 216 4.60 6.68 -23.75
N ALA A 217 3.97 5.97 -24.69
CA ALA A 217 4.03 6.30 -26.11
C ALA A 217 2.64 6.37 -26.76
N ARG A 218 2.30 7.54 -27.30
CA ARG A 218 1.01 7.81 -27.93
C ARG A 218 1.02 7.52 -29.43
N LYS A 219 0.03 6.76 -29.89
CA LYS A 219 -0.25 6.52 -31.32
C LYS A 219 -0.52 7.83 -32.06
N LEU A 220 0.07 7.99 -33.25
CA LEU A 220 -0.14 9.16 -34.13
C LEU A 220 -0.76 8.80 -35.48
N PHE A 221 -0.48 7.61 -35.99
CA PHE A 221 -0.83 7.19 -37.35
C PHE A 221 -1.87 6.08 -37.31
N ASP A 222 -2.88 6.13 -38.18
CA ASP A 222 -4.01 5.19 -38.15
C ASP A 222 -3.62 3.74 -38.43
N ASP A 223 -2.57 3.52 -39.22
CA ASP A 223 -2.03 2.22 -39.62
C ASP A 223 -1.36 1.44 -38.49
N ASP A 224 -1.00 2.10 -37.39
CA ASP A 224 -0.51 1.45 -36.18
C ASP A 224 -1.64 0.70 -35.44
N GLN A 225 -1.63 -0.63 -35.49
CA GLN A 225 -2.67 -1.47 -34.85
C GLN A 225 -2.56 -1.57 -33.32
N GLY A 226 -1.60 -0.88 -32.70
CA GLY A 226 -1.40 -0.87 -31.26
C GLY A 226 -2.38 0.05 -30.50
N PRO A 227 -2.36 -0.01 -29.15
CA PRO A 227 -3.25 0.81 -28.31
C PRO A 227 -2.98 2.31 -28.46
N LYS A 228 -3.96 3.15 -28.08
CA LYS A 228 -3.84 4.63 -28.08
C LYS A 228 -2.60 5.08 -27.32
N TYR A 229 -2.35 4.49 -26.15
CA TYR A 229 -1.12 4.64 -25.37
C TYR A 229 -0.47 3.28 -25.13
N LEU A 230 0.83 3.20 -25.36
CA LEU A 230 1.66 2.03 -25.11
C LEU A 230 2.73 2.37 -24.07
N ASN A 231 2.69 1.72 -22.92
CA ASN A 231 3.69 1.93 -21.87
C ASN A 231 4.76 0.82 -21.91
N THR A 232 5.93 1.14 -21.35
CA THR A 232 6.95 0.14 -20.96
C THR A 232 6.27 -1.00 -20.18
N PRO A 233 6.61 -2.27 -20.46
CA PRO A 233 6.14 -3.40 -19.66
C PRO A 233 6.73 -3.35 -18.25
N GLU A 234 6.30 -4.23 -17.35
CA GLU A 234 6.96 -4.37 -16.05
C GLU A 234 8.46 -4.71 -16.24
N THR A 235 9.33 -3.97 -15.57
CA THR A 235 10.79 -4.21 -15.57
C THR A 235 11.31 -4.29 -14.13
N PRO A 236 12.60 -4.58 -13.90
CA PRO A 236 13.19 -4.47 -12.57
C PRO A 236 13.12 -3.04 -11.98
N ILE A 237 13.17 -2.01 -12.82
CA ILE A 237 13.19 -0.59 -12.39
C ILE A 237 11.87 0.15 -12.60
N TYR A 238 10.88 -0.48 -13.26
CA TYR A 238 9.60 0.12 -13.56
C TYR A 238 8.44 -0.81 -13.14
N LYS A 239 7.70 -0.36 -12.12
CA LYS A 239 6.48 -1.01 -11.61
C LYS A 239 5.30 -0.07 -11.76
N LYS A 240 4.34 -0.39 -12.63
CA LYS A 240 3.23 0.54 -12.96
C LYS A 240 2.43 0.97 -11.73
N ALA A 241 2.23 0.07 -10.77
CA ALA A 241 1.49 0.33 -9.55
C ALA A 241 2.19 1.29 -8.56
N GLN A 242 3.47 1.59 -8.78
CA GLN A 242 4.29 2.41 -7.87
C GLN A 242 4.84 3.67 -8.54
N VAL A 243 4.44 3.95 -9.78
CA VAL A 243 5.00 5.06 -10.58
C VAL A 243 3.91 6.02 -11.02
N LEU A 244 4.11 7.30 -10.68
CA LEU A 244 3.22 8.40 -11.02
C LEU A 244 3.99 9.36 -11.93
N TYR A 245 3.50 9.55 -13.15
CA TYR A 245 4.09 10.47 -14.11
C TYR A 245 3.99 11.92 -13.60
N GLY A 246 5.08 12.67 -13.74
CA GLY A 246 5.18 14.06 -13.29
C GLY A 246 5.47 14.23 -11.80
N LEU A 247 5.57 13.15 -11.02
CA LEU A 247 5.85 13.24 -9.59
C LEU A 247 7.25 13.84 -9.31
N ASP A 248 8.23 13.56 -10.15
CA ASP A 248 9.57 14.15 -10.08
C ASP A 248 9.55 15.68 -10.20
N LEU A 249 8.65 16.21 -11.03
CA LEU A 249 8.41 17.65 -11.21
C LEU A 249 7.57 18.22 -10.06
N ALA A 250 6.53 17.50 -9.65
CA ALA A 250 5.54 17.96 -8.69
C ALA A 250 6.00 17.89 -7.22
N LYS A 251 6.90 16.97 -6.86
CA LYS A 251 7.23 16.63 -5.46
C LYS A 251 7.60 17.83 -4.60
N ARG A 252 8.36 18.78 -5.17
CA ARG A 252 8.87 19.95 -4.44
C ARG A 252 7.73 20.89 -4.08
N ASP A 253 6.81 21.12 -5.01
CA ASP A 253 5.68 22.01 -4.82
C ASP A 253 4.61 21.34 -3.94
N ILE A 254 4.43 20.02 -4.05
CA ILE A 254 3.61 19.22 -3.12
C ILE A 254 4.14 19.37 -1.69
N ALA A 255 5.44 19.17 -1.47
CA ALA A 255 6.04 19.18 -0.14
C ALA A 255 6.01 20.56 0.53
N ARG A 256 6.12 21.64 -0.26
CA ARG A 256 6.12 23.05 0.19
C ARG A 256 4.73 23.65 0.33
N GLY A 257 3.71 23.07 -0.30
CA GLY A 257 2.35 23.61 -0.28
C GLY A 257 1.74 23.63 1.12
N ASP A 258 0.89 24.63 1.35
CA ASP A 258 0.02 24.73 2.53
C ASP A 258 -1.40 25.16 2.10
N PRO A 259 -2.38 24.24 2.02
CA PRO A 259 -2.25 22.81 2.30
C PRO A 259 -1.39 22.09 1.25
N ARG A 260 -0.79 20.96 1.62
CA ARG A 260 -0.11 20.08 0.66
C ARG A 260 -1.14 19.48 -0.28
N ARG A 261 -1.05 19.80 -1.57
CA ARG A 261 -2.03 19.36 -2.57
C ARG A 261 -1.38 18.53 -3.65
N VAL A 262 -2.02 17.43 -4.01
CA VAL A 262 -1.72 16.63 -5.20
C VAL A 262 -2.93 16.66 -6.12
N VAL A 263 -2.71 16.92 -7.41
CA VAL A 263 -3.77 16.85 -8.43
C VAL A 263 -3.55 15.59 -9.27
N VAL A 264 -4.51 14.67 -9.28
CA VAL A 264 -4.44 13.42 -10.05
C VAL A 264 -5.28 13.58 -11.30
N VAL A 265 -4.62 13.48 -12.46
CA VAL A 265 -5.22 13.61 -13.79
C VAL A 265 -5.07 12.31 -14.58
N GLU A 266 -5.72 12.18 -15.74
CA GLU A 266 -5.80 10.90 -16.46
C GLU A 266 -4.56 10.62 -17.33
N GLY A 267 -4.00 11.62 -18.00
CA GLY A 267 -2.99 11.43 -19.01
C GLY A 267 -1.76 12.33 -18.91
N TYR A 268 -0.75 11.99 -19.72
CA TYR A 268 0.50 12.74 -19.83
C TYR A 268 0.26 14.20 -20.27
N THR A 269 -0.65 14.42 -21.22
CA THR A 269 -0.99 15.75 -21.72
C THR A 269 -1.71 16.60 -20.68
N ASP A 270 -2.50 15.98 -19.80
CA ASP A 270 -3.22 16.70 -18.75
C ASP A 270 -2.25 17.19 -17.68
N VAL A 271 -1.25 16.37 -17.34
CA VAL A 271 -0.14 16.81 -16.46
C VAL A 271 0.56 18.01 -17.08
N MET A 272 0.91 17.95 -18.37
CA MET A 272 1.55 19.08 -19.06
C MET A 272 0.67 20.33 -19.02
N ALA A 273 -0.63 20.20 -19.33
CA ALA A 273 -1.58 21.31 -19.33
C ALA A 273 -1.75 21.94 -17.95
N CYS A 274 -1.89 21.12 -16.91
CA CYS A 274 -1.98 21.58 -15.52
C CYS A 274 -0.73 22.34 -15.09
N HIS A 275 0.46 21.79 -15.32
CA HIS A 275 1.73 22.42 -14.94
C HIS A 275 1.93 23.76 -15.65
N LEU A 276 1.69 23.80 -16.97
CA LEU A 276 1.76 25.06 -17.72
C LEU A 276 0.72 26.09 -17.24
N ALA A 277 -0.42 25.63 -16.72
CA ALA A 277 -1.45 26.50 -16.14
C ALA A 277 -1.14 26.90 -14.68
N GLY A 278 -0.01 26.47 -14.11
CA GLY A 278 0.40 26.77 -12.74
C GLY A 278 -0.13 25.80 -11.67
N LEU A 279 -0.81 24.72 -12.06
CA LEU A 279 -1.11 23.57 -11.19
C LEU A 279 0.06 22.56 -11.26
N THR A 280 1.22 22.97 -10.75
CA THR A 280 2.48 22.19 -10.81
C THR A 280 2.50 20.94 -9.92
N THR A 281 1.45 20.72 -9.14
CA THR A 281 1.30 19.51 -8.32
C THR A 281 0.53 18.38 -9.01
N ALA A 282 0.28 18.54 -10.33
CA ALA A 282 -0.43 17.54 -11.11
C ALA A 282 0.44 16.33 -11.48
N ILE A 283 -0.16 15.14 -11.40
CA ILE A 283 0.45 13.85 -11.69
C ILE A 283 -0.56 12.91 -12.36
N ALA A 284 -0.09 11.87 -13.04
CA ALA A 284 -0.96 10.87 -13.67
C ALA A 284 -0.48 9.44 -13.40
N THR A 285 -1.40 8.47 -13.41
CA THR A 285 -1.04 7.05 -13.40
C THR A 285 -0.53 6.60 -14.77
N CYS A 286 0.31 5.58 -14.81
CA CYS A 286 0.91 5.10 -16.06
C CYS A 286 0.08 3.98 -16.71
N GLY A 287 -1.16 4.27 -17.11
CA GLY A 287 -2.04 3.31 -17.78
C GLY A 287 -2.54 2.19 -16.86
N THR A 288 -2.78 2.54 -15.59
CA THR A 288 -3.37 1.69 -14.56
C THR A 288 -4.32 2.52 -13.71
N ALA A 289 -5.27 1.88 -13.03
CA ALA A 289 -6.11 2.55 -12.05
C ALA A 289 -5.25 3.08 -10.88
N PHE A 290 -5.66 4.21 -10.31
CA PHE A 290 -5.08 4.73 -9.07
C PHE A 290 -5.38 3.74 -7.92
N GLY A 291 -4.43 3.53 -7.01
CA GLY A 291 -4.45 2.40 -6.08
C GLY A 291 -3.55 2.61 -4.86
N THR A 292 -3.60 1.68 -3.91
CA THR A 292 -2.94 1.78 -2.59
C THR A 292 -1.43 1.96 -2.67
N GLU A 293 -0.76 1.32 -3.63
CA GLU A 293 0.69 1.50 -3.85
C GLU A 293 1.05 2.92 -4.30
N HIS A 294 0.19 3.59 -5.07
CA HIS A 294 0.36 5.00 -5.41
C HIS A 294 0.18 5.92 -4.20
N ILE A 295 -0.77 5.59 -3.31
CA ILE A 295 -0.99 6.33 -2.06
C ILE A 295 0.26 6.28 -1.17
N LYS A 296 0.89 5.10 -1.04
CA LYS A 296 2.16 4.95 -0.30
C LYS A 296 3.26 5.86 -0.83
N VAL A 297 3.37 5.97 -2.16
CA VAL A 297 4.34 6.87 -2.80
C VAL A 297 4.01 8.34 -2.50
N LEU A 298 2.76 8.75 -2.66
CA LEU A 298 2.33 10.12 -2.36
C LEU A 298 2.56 10.49 -0.90
N ARG A 299 2.28 9.58 0.02
CA ARG A 299 2.46 9.79 1.46
C ARG A 299 3.91 10.10 1.83
N ARG A 300 4.89 9.45 1.20
CA ARG A 300 6.32 9.77 1.40
C ARG A 300 6.69 11.19 0.94
N VAL A 301 6.00 11.69 -0.09
CA VAL A 301 6.22 13.03 -0.67
C VAL A 301 5.46 14.11 0.10
N MET A 302 4.26 13.81 0.60
CA MET A 302 3.45 14.75 1.39
C MET A 302 3.90 14.81 2.87
N GLY A 303 4.43 13.70 3.40
CA GLY A 303 4.72 13.53 4.83
C GLY A 303 3.45 13.41 5.68
N ASP A 304 3.63 13.10 6.96
CA ASP A 304 2.57 12.57 7.84
C ASP A 304 2.02 13.53 8.89
N ASP A 305 2.42 14.81 8.90
CA ASP A 305 1.88 15.72 9.91
C ASP A 305 0.36 15.86 9.71
N ASN A 306 -0.39 15.87 10.82
CA ASN A 306 -1.85 16.03 10.91
C ASN A 306 -2.42 17.32 10.25
N ALA A 307 -1.61 18.06 9.48
CA ALA A 307 -2.05 19.11 8.60
C ALA A 307 -2.69 18.47 7.35
N SER A 308 -3.97 18.76 7.15
CA SER A 308 -4.85 18.27 6.09
C SER A 308 -4.23 18.42 4.70
N GLY A 309 -3.54 17.39 4.22
CA GLY A 309 -3.19 17.27 2.82
C GLY A 309 -4.45 17.12 1.98
N GLU A 310 -4.39 17.47 0.71
CA GLU A 310 -5.50 17.33 -0.24
C GLU A 310 -5.05 16.48 -1.44
N VAL A 311 -5.85 15.49 -1.82
CA VAL A 311 -5.72 14.82 -3.11
C VAL A 311 -6.95 15.14 -3.94
N VAL A 312 -6.76 15.80 -5.07
CA VAL A 312 -7.84 16.26 -5.95
C VAL A 312 -7.79 15.48 -7.24
N PHE A 313 -8.84 14.74 -7.56
CA PHE A 313 -8.95 14.02 -8.83
C PHE A 313 -9.67 14.87 -9.88
N THR A 314 -9.09 14.98 -11.07
CA THR A 314 -9.76 15.51 -12.25
C THR A 314 -10.08 14.33 -13.18
N PHE A 315 -11.29 13.80 -13.07
CA PHE A 315 -11.76 12.71 -13.93
C PHE A 315 -12.53 13.27 -15.12
N ASP A 316 -12.50 12.56 -16.24
CA ASP A 316 -13.41 12.71 -17.39
C ASP A 316 -14.83 12.20 -17.05
N GLY A 317 -15.14 12.08 -15.76
CA GLY A 317 -16.40 11.60 -15.27
C GLY A 317 -16.64 10.10 -15.46
N ASP A 318 -15.61 9.25 -15.61
CA ASP A 318 -15.82 7.80 -15.69
C ASP A 318 -16.09 7.14 -14.32
N GLU A 319 -16.98 6.15 -14.26
CA GLU A 319 -17.38 5.52 -12.98
C GLU A 319 -16.29 4.57 -12.44
N ALA A 320 -15.45 4.04 -13.31
CA ALA A 320 -14.43 3.07 -12.97
C ALA A 320 -13.24 3.70 -12.23
N GLY A 321 -12.71 4.84 -12.72
CA GLY A 321 -11.61 5.57 -12.10
C GLY A 321 -11.99 6.11 -10.71
N GLN A 322 -13.20 6.66 -10.59
CA GLN A 322 -13.74 7.14 -9.31
C GLN A 322 -13.85 6.01 -8.28
N LYS A 323 -14.38 4.85 -8.69
CA LYS A 323 -14.53 3.69 -7.81
C LYS A 323 -13.19 3.15 -7.35
N ALA A 324 -12.19 3.10 -8.24
CA ALA A 324 -10.85 2.65 -7.90
C ALA A 324 -10.17 3.61 -6.91
N ALA A 325 -10.27 4.92 -7.15
CA ALA A 325 -9.77 5.93 -6.24
C ALA A 325 -10.45 5.84 -4.87
N LEU A 326 -11.79 5.81 -4.82
CA LEU A 326 -12.56 5.66 -3.59
C LEU A 326 -12.09 4.47 -2.76
N ARG A 327 -11.97 3.29 -3.40
CA ARG A 327 -11.47 2.07 -2.76
C ARG A 327 -10.08 2.25 -2.19
N ALA A 328 -9.14 2.78 -2.97
CA ALA A 328 -7.77 2.99 -2.54
C ALA A 328 -7.68 3.84 -1.26
N PHE A 329 -8.49 4.91 -1.15
CA PHE A 329 -8.52 5.75 0.06
C PHE A 329 -9.28 5.12 1.22
N THR A 330 -10.29 4.29 0.97
CA THR A 330 -11.01 3.57 2.04
C THR A 330 -10.20 2.40 2.62
N GLU A 331 -9.25 1.86 1.84
CA GLU A 331 -8.42 0.73 2.29
C GLU A 331 -7.25 1.17 3.18
N ASP A 332 -6.73 2.39 2.95
CA ASP A 332 -5.55 2.91 3.63
C ASP A 332 -5.90 3.82 4.82
N ASP A 333 -6.09 3.22 6.00
CA ASP A 333 -6.29 3.93 7.28
C ASP A 333 -5.09 4.81 7.70
N ARG A 334 -4.00 4.87 6.91
CA ARG A 334 -2.78 5.62 7.20
C ARG A 334 -2.69 6.93 6.42
N PHE A 335 -3.53 7.14 5.41
CA PHE A 335 -3.48 8.34 4.58
C PHE A 335 -4.41 9.43 5.11
N ASN A 336 -3.87 10.36 5.90
CA ASN A 336 -4.62 11.44 6.55
C ASN A 336 -4.81 12.68 5.63
N ALA A 337 -5.13 12.46 4.36
CA ALA A 337 -5.42 13.53 3.41
C ALA A 337 -6.90 13.55 3.03
N GLN A 338 -7.43 14.75 2.83
CA GLN A 338 -8.78 14.95 2.32
C GLN A 338 -8.82 14.67 0.82
N THR A 339 -9.78 13.85 0.39
CA THR A 339 -9.92 13.51 -1.03
C THR A 339 -11.08 14.27 -1.66
N PHE A 340 -10.78 14.93 -2.78
CA PHE A 340 -11.71 15.74 -3.55
C PHE A 340 -11.78 15.28 -5.00
N VAL A 341 -12.87 15.66 -5.66
CA VAL A 341 -13.04 15.54 -7.11
C VAL A 341 -13.32 16.93 -7.67
N ALA A 342 -12.62 17.29 -8.75
CA ALA A 342 -12.89 18.49 -9.53
C ALA A 342 -13.28 18.07 -10.95
N VAL A 343 -14.52 18.37 -11.34
CA VAL A 343 -15.04 18.04 -12.68
C VAL A 343 -15.07 19.31 -13.50
N ALA A 344 -14.45 19.29 -14.67
CA ALA A 344 -14.53 20.42 -15.58
C ALA A 344 -15.94 20.57 -16.16
N PRO A 345 -16.34 21.79 -16.55
CA PRO A 345 -17.55 21.99 -17.36
C PRO A 345 -17.55 21.08 -18.59
N ASP A 346 -18.73 20.55 -18.93
CA ASP A 346 -18.94 19.69 -20.09
C ASP A 346 -18.11 18.39 -20.12
N GLY A 347 -17.50 18.01 -18.99
CA GLY A 347 -16.69 16.78 -18.86
C GLY A 347 -15.34 16.83 -19.57
N MET A 348 -14.80 18.04 -19.81
CA MET A 348 -13.50 18.20 -20.48
C MET A 348 -12.33 17.73 -19.61
N ASP A 349 -11.31 17.11 -20.23
CA ASP A 349 -10.03 16.87 -19.57
C ASP A 349 -9.27 18.20 -19.35
N PRO A 350 -8.26 18.26 -18.46
CA PRO A 350 -7.50 19.49 -18.22
C PRO A 350 -6.80 20.06 -19.47
N CYS A 351 -6.41 19.20 -20.42
CA CYS A 351 -5.77 19.61 -21.66
C CYS A 351 -6.74 20.34 -22.60
N ASP A 352 -7.92 19.77 -22.83
CA ASP A 352 -9.01 20.32 -23.63
C ASP A 352 -9.57 21.58 -22.96
N LEU A 353 -9.71 21.59 -21.62
CA LEU A 353 -10.13 22.76 -20.87
C LEU A 353 -9.15 23.93 -21.03
N ARG A 354 -7.84 23.66 -20.93
CA ARG A 354 -6.80 24.68 -21.15
C ARG A 354 -6.89 25.22 -22.58
N LEU A 355 -7.05 24.34 -23.57
CA LEU A 355 -7.07 24.72 -24.97
C LEU A 355 -8.27 25.61 -25.30
N GLN A 356 -9.44 25.30 -24.74
CA GLN A 356 -10.69 26.01 -25.05
C GLN A 356 -10.91 27.26 -24.18
N ARG A 357 -10.52 27.21 -22.89
CA ARG A 357 -10.89 28.24 -21.89
C ARG A 357 -9.68 28.88 -21.19
N GLY A 358 -8.47 28.45 -21.53
CA GLY A 358 -7.21 29.02 -21.03
C GLY A 358 -6.83 28.57 -19.62
N ASP A 359 -5.65 29.01 -19.20
CA ASP A 359 -4.99 28.57 -17.96
C ASP A 359 -5.78 28.88 -16.68
N ALA A 360 -6.52 29.98 -16.68
CA ALA A 360 -7.35 30.37 -15.55
C ALA A 360 -8.48 29.36 -15.29
N ALA A 361 -9.05 28.76 -16.34
CA ALA A 361 -10.10 27.76 -16.21
C ALA A 361 -9.59 26.47 -15.55
N VAL A 362 -8.36 26.05 -15.91
CA VAL A 362 -7.71 24.88 -15.29
C VAL A 362 -7.44 25.14 -13.82
N ARG A 363 -6.93 26.32 -13.44
CA ARG A 363 -6.75 26.68 -12.02
C ARG A 363 -8.08 26.71 -11.26
N GLY A 364 -9.14 27.21 -11.89
CA GLY A 364 -10.48 27.28 -11.32
C GLY A 364 -11.10 25.91 -10.99
N LEU A 365 -10.59 24.80 -11.52
CA LEU A 365 -10.98 23.46 -11.09
C LEU A 365 -10.77 23.26 -9.58
N MET A 366 -9.75 23.89 -9.00
CA MET A 366 -9.44 23.76 -7.58
C MET A 366 -10.45 24.51 -6.69
N ASP A 367 -11.10 25.53 -7.24
CA ASP A 367 -12.12 26.32 -6.52
C ASP A 367 -13.48 25.60 -6.52
N ALA A 368 -13.76 24.82 -7.57
CA ALA A 368 -14.99 24.06 -7.74
C ALA A 368 -14.90 22.61 -7.25
N LYS A 369 -13.79 22.22 -6.62
CA LYS A 369 -13.60 20.86 -6.11
C LYS A 369 -14.62 20.54 -5.01
N GLN A 370 -15.09 19.31 -4.99
CA GLN A 370 -16.07 18.82 -4.02
C GLN A 370 -15.55 17.55 -3.30
N PRO A 371 -15.95 17.28 -2.05
CA PRO A 371 -15.51 16.07 -1.35
C PRO A 371 -15.88 14.80 -2.13
N MET A 372 -14.95 13.84 -2.22
CA MET A 372 -15.12 12.67 -3.08
C MET A 372 -16.32 11.80 -2.70
N PHE A 373 -16.58 11.62 -1.39
CA PHE A 373 -17.75 10.86 -0.93
C PHE A 373 -19.07 11.58 -1.27
N GLU A 374 -19.13 12.91 -1.15
CA GLU A 374 -20.29 13.70 -1.54
C GLU A 374 -20.57 13.55 -3.04
N PHE A 375 -19.54 13.65 -3.87
CA PHE A 375 -19.66 13.46 -5.32
C PHE A 375 -20.17 12.06 -5.68
N ALA A 376 -19.61 11.02 -5.04
CA ALA A 376 -20.03 9.64 -5.26
C ALA A 376 -21.49 9.39 -4.86
N ILE A 377 -21.94 10.03 -3.76
CA ILE A 377 -23.35 10.02 -3.34
C ILE A 377 -24.21 10.69 -4.41
N ASP A 378 -23.91 11.94 -4.80
CA ASP A 378 -24.71 12.69 -5.80
C ASP A 378 -24.89 11.91 -7.09
N ARG A 379 -23.81 11.30 -7.56
CA ARG A 379 -23.83 10.52 -8.78
C ARG A 379 -24.73 9.29 -8.69
N LYS A 380 -24.78 8.61 -7.55
CA LYS A 380 -25.73 7.50 -7.33
C LYS A 380 -27.17 8.00 -7.23
N LEU A 381 -27.39 9.14 -6.58
CA LEU A 381 -28.73 9.73 -6.45
C LEU A 381 -29.31 10.19 -7.80
N GLY A 382 -28.48 10.70 -8.71
CA GLY A 382 -28.92 11.22 -10.02
C GLY A 382 -29.62 10.20 -10.93
N GLY A 383 -29.52 8.89 -10.65
CA GLY A 383 -30.24 7.84 -11.36
C GLY A 383 -31.69 7.60 -10.88
N PHE A 384 -32.18 8.35 -9.89
CA PHE A 384 -33.47 8.12 -9.25
C PHE A 384 -34.33 9.39 -9.18
N ASP A 385 -35.65 9.23 -9.28
CA ASP A 385 -36.60 10.30 -9.05
C ASP A 385 -36.89 10.48 -7.55
N LEU A 386 -36.18 11.41 -6.91
CA LEU A 386 -36.27 11.68 -5.47
C LEU A 386 -37.61 12.33 -5.04
N SER A 387 -38.47 12.71 -5.99
CA SER A 387 -39.82 13.21 -5.67
C SER A 387 -40.75 12.10 -5.18
N THR A 388 -40.49 10.86 -5.60
CA THR A 388 -41.27 9.66 -5.25
C THR A 388 -40.71 8.93 -4.03
N VAL A 389 -41.55 8.18 -3.31
CA VAL A 389 -41.09 7.37 -2.16
C VAL A 389 -40.20 6.23 -2.67
N GLU A 390 -40.60 5.57 -3.75
CA GLU A 390 -39.86 4.46 -4.38
C GLU A 390 -38.48 4.91 -4.86
N GLY A 391 -38.39 6.09 -5.47
CA GLY A 391 -37.13 6.66 -5.91
C GLY A 391 -36.21 7.02 -4.76
N ARG A 392 -36.73 7.62 -3.67
CA ARG A 392 -35.94 7.86 -2.44
C ARG A 392 -35.40 6.59 -1.80
N VAL A 393 -36.23 5.55 -1.66
CA VAL A 393 -35.83 4.25 -1.10
C VAL A 393 -34.83 3.55 -2.01
N GLY A 394 -35.03 3.59 -3.33
CA GLY A 394 -34.11 3.04 -4.32
C GLY A 394 -32.74 3.73 -4.26
N ALA A 395 -32.74 5.06 -4.19
CA ALA A 395 -31.54 5.88 -4.10
C ALA A 395 -30.78 5.64 -2.78
N LEU A 396 -31.50 5.52 -1.66
CA LEU A 396 -30.91 5.16 -0.36
C LEU A 396 -30.19 3.81 -0.44
N ARG A 397 -30.83 2.77 -0.97
CA ARG A 397 -30.23 1.42 -1.11
C ARG A 397 -29.01 1.43 -2.02
N ALA A 398 -28.98 2.28 -3.04
CA ALA A 398 -27.87 2.42 -3.96
C ALA A 398 -26.68 3.19 -3.36
N ALA A 399 -26.94 4.23 -2.55
CA ALA A 399 -25.91 5.09 -1.97
C ALA A 399 -25.40 4.59 -0.60
N ALA A 400 -26.20 3.85 0.16
CA ALA A 400 -25.84 3.32 1.48
C ALA A 400 -24.52 2.51 1.50
N PRO A 401 -24.21 1.66 0.49
CA PRO A 401 -22.92 0.96 0.43
C PRO A 401 -21.70 1.90 0.40
N ILE A 402 -21.80 3.06 -0.27
CA ILE A 402 -20.70 4.04 -0.35
C ILE A 402 -20.40 4.60 1.05
N VAL A 403 -21.43 4.95 1.80
CA VAL A 403 -21.28 5.47 3.17
C VAL A 403 -20.80 4.36 4.12
N ALA A 404 -21.23 3.11 3.90
CA ALA A 404 -20.81 1.95 4.68
C ALA A 404 -19.31 1.63 4.52
N GLU A 405 -18.70 1.92 3.36
CA GLU A 405 -17.26 1.74 3.10
C GLU A 405 -16.37 2.75 3.86
N ILE A 406 -16.94 3.85 4.39
CA ILE A 406 -16.21 4.85 5.18
C ILE A 406 -15.80 4.24 6.52
N ARG A 407 -14.52 3.90 6.70
CA ARG A 407 -14.00 3.29 7.93
C ARG A 407 -13.89 4.26 9.12
N ASP A 408 -13.67 5.54 8.83
CA ASP A 408 -13.56 6.58 9.85
C ASP A 408 -14.89 6.75 10.60
N GLN A 409 -14.87 6.42 11.89
CA GLN A 409 -16.04 6.44 12.78
C GLN A 409 -16.57 7.85 13.07
N LEU A 410 -15.75 8.89 12.86
CA LEU A 410 -16.15 10.29 13.02
C LEU A 410 -16.72 10.85 11.72
N LEU A 411 -16.18 10.45 10.56
CA LEU A 411 -16.69 10.90 9.26
C LEU A 411 -18.02 10.24 8.88
N ARG A 412 -18.18 8.94 9.15
CA ARG A 412 -19.37 8.17 8.72
C ARG A 412 -20.70 8.79 9.20
N PRO A 413 -20.89 9.16 10.48
CA PRO A 413 -22.13 9.82 10.92
C PRO A 413 -22.35 11.21 10.30
N GLY A 414 -21.28 11.87 9.83
CA GLY A 414 -21.37 13.09 9.03
C GLY A 414 -22.00 12.81 7.67
N TYR A 415 -21.50 11.80 6.95
CA TYR A 415 -22.00 11.41 5.64
C TYR A 415 -23.38 10.76 5.67
N GLU A 416 -23.75 10.06 6.74
CA GLU A 416 -25.14 9.62 6.99
C GLU A 416 -26.11 10.81 6.98
N ARG A 417 -25.75 11.91 7.67
CA ARG A 417 -26.56 13.14 7.71
C ARG A 417 -26.61 13.85 6.36
N VAL A 418 -25.51 13.84 5.60
CA VAL A 418 -25.49 14.37 4.22
C VAL A 418 -26.45 13.59 3.33
N LEU A 419 -26.37 12.25 3.36
CA LEU A 419 -27.27 11.38 2.60
C LEU A 419 -28.74 11.58 3.00
N ALA A 420 -29.04 11.61 4.30
CA ALA A 420 -30.39 11.87 4.80
C ALA A 420 -30.95 13.22 4.33
N ARG A 421 -30.12 14.27 4.37
CA ARG A 421 -30.50 15.61 3.90
C ARG A 421 -30.82 15.62 2.40
N ARG A 422 -30.00 14.97 1.57
CA ARG A 422 -30.20 14.92 0.11
C ARG A 422 -31.45 14.12 -0.28
N LEU A 423 -31.76 13.08 0.49
CA LEU A 423 -32.96 12.26 0.28
C LEU A 423 -34.22 12.88 0.91
N GLY A 424 -34.09 13.81 1.86
CA GLY A 424 -35.23 14.28 2.65
C GLY A 424 -35.83 13.19 3.55
N MET A 425 -34.99 12.26 4.03
CA MET A 425 -35.40 11.13 4.88
C MET A 425 -34.93 11.31 6.32
N ASP A 426 -35.52 10.55 7.25
CA ASP A 426 -35.10 10.56 8.63
C ASP A 426 -33.66 9.99 8.79
N PRO A 427 -32.75 10.66 9.51
CA PRO A 427 -31.37 10.19 9.68
C PRO A 427 -31.25 8.80 10.31
N THR A 428 -32.21 8.38 11.13
CA THR A 428 -32.20 7.04 11.77
C THR A 428 -32.55 5.92 10.80
N GLU A 429 -33.45 6.18 9.84
CA GLU A 429 -33.75 5.25 8.75
C GLU A 429 -32.55 5.07 7.83
N VAL A 430 -31.90 6.17 7.46
CA VAL A 430 -30.67 6.15 6.64
C VAL A 430 -29.55 5.40 7.35
N ARG A 431 -29.31 5.68 8.63
CA ARG A 431 -28.31 4.95 9.43
C ARG A 431 -28.57 3.45 9.45
N SER A 432 -29.81 3.05 9.71
CA SER A 432 -30.20 1.63 9.76
C SER A 432 -29.90 0.90 8.45
N GLU A 433 -30.13 1.58 7.33
CA GLU A 433 -29.85 1.04 5.99
C GLU A 433 -28.34 1.01 5.67
N VAL A 434 -27.58 2.03 6.08
CA VAL A 434 -26.11 2.03 5.98
C VAL A 434 -25.51 0.88 6.79
N GLU A 435 -25.98 0.65 8.02
CA GLU A 435 -25.56 -0.49 8.83
C GLU A 435 -25.94 -1.83 8.18
N ARG A 436 -27.13 -1.90 7.57
CA ARG A 436 -27.56 -3.09 6.80
C ARG A 436 -26.66 -3.33 5.61
N ALA A 437 -26.29 -2.29 4.86
CA ALA A 437 -25.37 -2.38 3.74
C ALA A 437 -23.96 -2.82 4.18
N ALA A 438 -23.47 -2.30 5.31
CA ALA A 438 -22.20 -2.73 5.92
C ALA A 438 -22.21 -4.23 6.27
N ARG A 439 -23.33 -4.73 6.81
CA ARG A 439 -23.55 -6.17 7.12
C ARG A 439 -23.78 -7.03 5.87
N GLY A 440 -24.35 -6.46 4.81
CA GLY A 440 -24.63 -7.14 3.54
C GLY A 440 -23.41 -7.27 2.62
N ALA A 441 -22.48 -6.30 2.65
CA ALA A 441 -21.21 -6.37 1.93
C ALA A 441 -20.29 -7.51 2.43
N SER A 442 -20.52 -7.99 3.66
CA SER A 442 -19.87 -9.18 4.24
C SER A 442 -20.53 -10.53 3.87
N SER A 443 -21.52 -10.56 2.97
CA SER A 443 -22.09 -11.80 2.40
C SER A 443 -21.88 -11.85 0.88
N PRO A 444 -21.20 -12.86 0.32
CA PRO A 444 -21.05 -12.97 -1.14
C PRO A 444 -22.40 -13.29 -1.78
N GLN A 445 -22.95 -12.33 -2.52
CA GLN A 445 -24.22 -12.48 -3.24
C GLN A 445 -23.97 -13.25 -4.55
N GLN A 446 -24.52 -14.47 -4.63
CA GLN A 446 -24.60 -15.29 -5.84
C GLN A 446 -25.33 -14.53 -6.96
N VAL A 447 -24.59 -14.11 -7.98
CA VAL A 447 -25.16 -13.66 -9.26
C VAL A 447 -25.64 -14.90 -10.01
N ARG A 448 -26.97 -15.03 -10.15
CA ARG A 448 -27.62 -15.98 -11.07
C ARG A 448 -27.15 -15.64 -12.49
N ARG A 449 -26.37 -16.53 -13.09
CA ARG A 449 -26.04 -16.48 -14.52
C ARG A 449 -26.38 -17.84 -15.13
N GLU A 450 -27.28 -17.82 -16.11
CA GLU A 450 -27.66 -18.96 -16.93
C GLU A 450 -26.41 -19.57 -17.60
N ALA A 451 -26.39 -20.90 -17.66
CA ALA A 451 -25.30 -21.70 -18.20
C ALA A 451 -25.15 -21.53 -19.72
N PRO A 452 -23.93 -21.77 -20.25
CA PRO A 452 -23.76 -23.05 -20.93
C PRO A 452 -22.57 -23.88 -20.43
N LEU A 453 -22.86 -25.18 -20.50
CA LEU A 453 -22.09 -26.42 -20.46
C LEU A 453 -20.55 -26.39 -20.64
N THR A 454 -19.99 -27.39 -19.98
CA THR A 454 -18.71 -28.13 -20.14
C THR A 454 -17.46 -27.71 -19.36
N ASP A 455 -17.09 -28.69 -18.54
CA ASP A 455 -15.78 -29.17 -18.13
C ASP A 455 -15.22 -28.82 -16.74
N ALA A 456 -14.95 -29.93 -16.05
CA ALA A 456 -14.68 -30.07 -14.65
C ALA A 456 -13.23 -29.77 -14.31
N VAL A 457 -13.02 -28.94 -13.28
CA VAL A 457 -11.94 -29.13 -12.32
C VAL A 457 -12.50 -28.84 -10.93
N THR A 458 -12.45 -29.84 -10.07
CA THR A 458 -12.88 -29.81 -8.67
C THR A 458 -12.01 -28.86 -7.85
N GLY A 459 -12.61 -27.83 -7.26
CA GLY A 459 -11.99 -27.00 -6.21
C GLY A 459 -13.01 -26.73 -5.10
N ALA A 460 -12.79 -27.29 -3.91
CA ALA A 460 -13.59 -27.01 -2.72
C ALA A 460 -13.46 -25.53 -2.30
N PRO A 461 -14.50 -24.92 -1.70
CA PRO A 461 -14.44 -23.52 -1.28
C PRO A 461 -13.42 -23.32 -0.17
N VAL A 462 -12.44 -22.43 -0.39
CA VAL A 462 -11.44 -22.03 0.59
C VAL A 462 -12.12 -21.09 1.59
N VAL A 463 -12.33 -21.56 2.81
CA VAL A 463 -12.78 -20.73 3.95
C VAL A 463 -11.64 -19.78 4.31
N ALA A 464 -11.92 -18.48 4.45
CA ALA A 464 -10.90 -17.48 4.77
C ALA A 464 -10.21 -17.82 6.11
N PRO A 465 -8.88 -17.77 6.19
CA PRO A 465 -8.15 -18.16 7.40
C PRO A 465 -8.43 -17.19 8.55
N VAL A 466 -8.63 -17.74 9.74
CA VAL A 466 -8.78 -16.98 10.99
C VAL A 466 -7.37 -16.70 11.53
N THR A 467 -7.10 -15.46 11.92
CA THR A 467 -5.78 -14.95 12.35
C THR A 467 -5.87 -14.26 13.72
N LEU A 468 -4.75 -13.95 14.38
CA LEU A 468 -4.73 -13.22 15.66
C LEU A 468 -5.45 -11.87 15.56
N SER A 469 -5.34 -11.21 14.41
CA SER A 469 -5.99 -9.93 14.14
C SER A 469 -7.52 -10.00 14.10
N SER A 470 -8.07 -11.20 13.88
CA SER A 470 -9.51 -11.47 13.81
C SER A 470 -10.15 -11.85 15.15
N LEU A 471 -9.34 -12.03 16.22
CA LEU A 471 -9.85 -12.35 17.55
C LEU A 471 -10.55 -11.13 18.21
N PRO A 472 -11.65 -11.33 18.97
CA PRO A 472 -12.28 -10.26 19.72
C PRO A 472 -11.33 -9.61 20.73
N ARG A 473 -11.39 -8.28 20.87
CA ARG A 473 -10.57 -7.55 21.84
C ARG A 473 -11.29 -7.46 23.19
N SER A 474 -11.25 -8.54 23.97
CA SER A 474 -11.73 -8.57 25.35
C SER A 474 -10.65 -9.09 26.31
N PRO A 475 -10.69 -8.73 27.60
CA PRO A 475 -9.75 -9.26 28.59
C PRO A 475 -9.76 -10.79 28.67
N ASP A 476 -10.92 -11.40 28.43
CA ASP A 476 -11.05 -12.86 28.48
C ASP A 476 -10.40 -13.55 27.30
N VAL A 477 -10.58 -13.00 26.10
CA VAL A 477 -9.91 -13.50 24.89
C VAL A 477 -8.40 -13.28 24.98
N ALA A 478 -7.95 -12.19 25.59
CA ALA A 478 -6.52 -11.96 25.82
C ALA A 478 -5.91 -13.04 26.73
N VAL A 479 -6.56 -13.41 27.83
CA VAL A 479 -6.08 -14.47 28.73
C VAL A 479 -6.08 -15.84 28.03
N GLU A 480 -7.13 -16.20 27.30
CA GLU A 480 -7.20 -17.45 26.53
C GLU A 480 -6.12 -17.50 25.43
N ARG A 481 -5.93 -16.40 24.70
CA ARG A 481 -4.91 -16.26 23.64
C ARG A 481 -3.51 -16.38 24.20
N ASP A 482 -3.19 -15.64 25.26
CA ASP A 482 -1.84 -15.59 25.83
C ASP A 482 -1.51 -16.92 26.52
N ALA A 483 -2.49 -17.59 27.13
CA ALA A 483 -2.31 -18.93 27.67
C ALA A 483 -2.00 -19.97 26.58
N LEU A 484 -2.68 -19.93 25.42
CA LEU A 484 -2.40 -20.84 24.30
C LEU A 484 -1.07 -20.53 23.59
N MET A 485 -0.73 -19.25 23.45
CA MET A 485 0.59 -18.81 22.97
C MET A 485 1.70 -19.37 23.87
N GLY A 486 1.52 -19.21 25.19
CA GLY A 486 2.41 -19.74 26.20
C GLY A 486 2.50 -21.27 26.20
N ALA A 487 1.37 -21.97 26.07
CA ALA A 487 1.32 -23.42 26.03
C ALA A 487 2.03 -23.99 24.78
N LEU A 488 1.89 -23.36 23.62
CA LEU A 488 2.55 -23.78 22.39
C LEU A 488 4.07 -23.54 22.43
N GLN A 489 4.53 -22.44 23.03
CA GLN A 489 5.95 -22.07 23.06
C GLN A 489 6.72 -22.67 24.25
N TYR A 490 6.11 -22.71 25.44
CA TYR A 490 6.77 -23.09 26.70
C TYR A 490 6.06 -24.23 27.45
N GLY A 491 4.97 -24.79 26.91
CA GLY A 491 4.17 -25.80 27.61
C GLY A 491 4.91 -27.09 27.97
N HIS A 492 6.05 -27.37 27.33
CA HIS A 492 6.94 -28.48 27.66
C HIS A 492 7.69 -28.30 29.00
N GLN A 493 7.76 -27.07 29.51
CA GLN A 493 8.44 -26.71 30.76
C GLN A 493 7.45 -26.39 31.90
N VAL A 494 6.14 -26.42 31.62
CA VAL A 494 5.07 -26.17 32.59
C VAL A 494 4.53 -27.50 33.11
N ASP A 495 4.01 -27.51 34.34
CA ASP A 495 3.36 -28.67 34.93
C ASP A 495 2.22 -29.19 34.03
N GLN A 496 2.30 -30.47 33.64
CA GLN A 496 1.36 -31.06 32.68
C GLN A 496 -0.02 -31.30 33.29
N ALA A 497 -0.12 -31.53 34.60
CA ALA A 497 -1.40 -31.70 35.27
C ALA A 497 -2.17 -30.37 35.31
N LEU A 498 -1.46 -29.26 35.55
CA LEU A 498 -2.00 -27.91 35.50
C LEU A 498 -2.47 -27.52 34.09
N LEU A 499 -1.68 -27.80 33.05
CA LEU A 499 -2.08 -27.55 31.65
C LEU A 499 -3.29 -28.40 31.23
N ASN A 500 -3.30 -29.69 31.56
CA ASN A 500 -4.44 -30.56 31.25
C ASN A 500 -5.71 -30.06 31.94
N ARG A 501 -5.62 -29.64 33.20
CA ARG A 501 -6.75 -29.08 33.94
C ARG A 501 -7.27 -27.79 33.30
N ALA A 502 -6.38 -26.88 32.90
CA ALA A 502 -6.79 -25.62 32.28
C ALA A 502 -7.41 -25.77 30.90
N LEU A 503 -7.02 -26.80 30.14
CA LEU A 503 -7.50 -27.04 28.78
C LEU A 503 -8.73 -27.96 28.73
N GLU A 504 -9.24 -28.43 29.88
CA GLU A 504 -10.37 -29.36 29.96
C GLU A 504 -11.69 -28.74 29.49
N ALA A 505 -11.94 -27.48 29.86
CA ALA A 505 -13.18 -26.80 29.49
C ALA A 505 -13.08 -26.06 28.14
N PRO A 506 -14.17 -25.99 27.36
CA PRO A 506 -14.18 -25.30 26.07
C PRO A 506 -14.04 -23.78 26.24
N PHE A 507 -13.32 -23.16 25.31
CA PHE A 507 -13.17 -21.70 25.24
C PHE A 507 -14.36 -21.09 24.48
N ARG A 508 -14.70 -19.84 24.79
CA ARG A 508 -15.86 -19.17 24.17
C ARG A 508 -15.59 -18.75 22.72
N THR A 509 -14.32 -18.52 22.39
CA THR A 509 -13.91 -18.06 21.06
C THR A 509 -13.62 -19.26 20.16
N PRO A 510 -14.40 -19.51 19.09
CA PRO A 510 -14.28 -20.74 18.29
C PRO A 510 -12.88 -21.02 17.75
N GLY A 511 -12.12 -19.99 17.40
CA GLY A 511 -10.75 -20.14 16.92
C GLY A 511 -9.76 -20.54 18.01
N LEU A 512 -9.85 -19.92 19.20
CA LEU A 512 -9.01 -20.31 20.33
C LEU A 512 -9.41 -21.68 20.87
N ASP A 513 -10.70 -22.03 20.85
CA ASP A 513 -11.17 -23.35 21.24
C ASP A 513 -10.66 -24.46 20.31
N ALA A 514 -10.63 -24.21 18.99
CA ALA A 514 -10.05 -25.15 18.03
C ALA A 514 -8.53 -25.37 18.26
N VAL A 515 -7.80 -24.32 18.66
CA VAL A 515 -6.38 -24.45 19.04
C VAL A 515 -6.24 -25.17 20.38
N ARG A 516 -7.09 -24.86 21.37
CA ARG A 516 -7.16 -25.55 22.66
C ARG A 516 -7.37 -27.05 22.48
N GLU A 517 -8.32 -27.48 21.63
CA GLU A 517 -8.59 -28.89 21.34
C GLU A 517 -7.34 -29.61 20.84
N ALA A 518 -6.62 -29.00 19.89
CA ALA A 518 -5.40 -29.57 19.33
C ALA A 518 -4.26 -29.65 20.35
N VAL A 519 -4.09 -28.61 21.19
CA VAL A 519 -3.12 -28.63 22.28
C VAL A 519 -3.51 -29.64 23.35
N ALA A 520 -4.80 -29.76 23.69
CA ALA A 520 -5.33 -30.71 24.68
C ALA A 520 -5.18 -32.16 24.25
N ALA A 521 -5.35 -32.44 22.95
CA ALA A 521 -5.23 -33.77 22.35
C ALA A 521 -3.79 -34.27 22.18
N ALA A 522 -2.78 -33.41 22.39
CA ALA A 522 -1.38 -33.80 22.32
C ALA A 522 -1.05 -34.82 23.43
N PRO A 523 -0.61 -36.06 23.08
CA PRO A 523 -0.42 -37.14 24.06
C PRO A 523 0.78 -36.91 24.98
N ASP A 524 1.80 -36.21 24.48
CA ASP A 524 3.00 -35.83 25.24
C ASP A 524 3.55 -34.51 24.69
N ARG A 525 3.49 -33.44 25.50
CA ARG A 525 3.97 -32.10 25.17
C ARG A 525 5.44 -31.88 25.50
N THR A 526 6.15 -32.89 25.99
CA THR A 526 7.59 -32.83 26.22
C THR A 526 8.39 -33.40 25.06
N ARG A 527 7.74 -34.15 24.17
CA ARG A 527 8.36 -34.77 23.00
C ARG A 527 8.72 -33.73 21.92
N ALA A 528 9.94 -33.83 21.38
CA ALA A 528 10.35 -32.99 20.25
C ALA A 528 9.35 -33.08 19.07
N GLY A 529 8.94 -31.93 18.53
CA GLY A 529 8.01 -31.84 17.39
C GLY A 529 6.52 -31.87 17.73
N TRP A 530 6.12 -32.03 19.00
CA TRP A 530 4.71 -32.06 19.41
C TRP A 530 3.93 -30.81 18.99
N VAL A 531 4.59 -29.63 19.03
CA VAL A 531 3.97 -28.34 18.68
C VAL A 531 3.57 -28.31 17.20
N THR A 532 4.44 -28.82 16.32
CA THR A 532 4.18 -28.88 14.89
C THR A 532 3.00 -29.81 14.59
N GLU A 533 2.90 -30.94 15.30
CA GLU A 533 1.77 -31.86 15.19
C GLU A 533 0.47 -31.24 15.73
N ALA A 534 0.53 -30.53 16.86
CA ALA A 534 -0.60 -29.80 17.42
C ALA A 534 -1.09 -28.70 16.47
N VAL A 535 -0.20 -27.88 15.90
CA VAL A 535 -0.58 -26.85 14.91
C VAL A 535 -1.20 -27.48 13.65
N ASN A 536 -0.63 -28.57 13.14
CA ASN A 536 -1.13 -29.24 11.93
C ASN A 536 -2.49 -29.93 12.13
N SER A 537 -2.81 -30.37 13.35
CA SER A 537 -4.08 -31.00 13.70
C SER A 537 -5.22 -30.00 13.94
N VAL A 538 -4.93 -28.69 14.05
CA VAL A 538 -5.96 -27.65 14.11
C VAL A 538 -6.78 -27.66 12.81
N ARG A 539 -8.10 -27.78 12.94
CA ARG A 539 -9.05 -27.78 11.83
C ARG A 539 -9.08 -26.43 11.12
N GLU A 540 -9.24 -26.44 9.79
CA GLU A 540 -9.49 -25.21 9.02
C GLU A 540 -10.84 -24.59 9.40
N PRO A 541 -10.96 -23.25 9.41
CA PRO A 541 -9.98 -22.23 8.97
C PRO A 541 -9.00 -21.74 10.05
N TYR A 542 -8.84 -22.46 11.17
CA TYR A 542 -8.14 -21.95 12.36
C TYR A 542 -6.64 -22.30 12.41
N ARG A 543 -6.12 -23.04 11.42
CA ARG A 543 -4.71 -23.47 11.42
C ARG A 543 -3.73 -22.28 11.37
N SER A 544 -4.06 -21.24 10.61
CA SER A 544 -3.26 -20.01 10.55
C SER A 544 -3.15 -19.32 11.91
N LEU A 545 -4.24 -19.27 12.68
CA LEU A 545 -4.25 -18.73 14.05
C LEU A 545 -3.27 -19.50 14.97
N ALA A 546 -3.21 -20.82 14.87
CA ALA A 546 -2.28 -21.64 15.65
C ALA A 546 -0.81 -21.36 15.30
N GLY A 547 -0.52 -21.19 14.00
CA GLY A 547 0.80 -20.79 13.53
C GLY A 547 1.22 -19.39 14.00
N GLU A 548 0.29 -18.43 13.99
CA GLU A 548 0.55 -17.09 14.51
C GLU A 548 0.77 -17.07 16.02
N LEU A 549 0.00 -17.86 16.80
CA LEU A 549 0.22 -18.03 18.24
C LEU A 549 1.60 -18.64 18.54
N LEU A 550 2.08 -19.58 17.73
CA LEU A 550 3.41 -20.16 17.90
C LEU A 550 4.53 -19.16 17.59
N MET A 551 4.37 -18.33 16.57
CA MET A 551 5.44 -17.46 16.05
C MET A 551 5.47 -16.05 16.65
N THR A 552 4.37 -15.62 17.28
CA THR A 552 4.31 -14.30 17.93
C THR A 552 5.21 -14.29 19.18
N PRO A 553 6.10 -13.31 19.35
CA PRO A 553 6.94 -13.23 20.54
C PRO A 553 6.10 -13.21 21.82
N PHE A 554 6.33 -14.16 22.73
CA PHE A 554 5.68 -14.16 24.02
C PHE A 554 6.18 -12.98 24.87
N PRO A 555 5.28 -12.22 25.54
CA PRO A 555 5.64 -10.98 26.23
C PRO A 555 6.36 -11.25 27.57
N ALA A 556 7.59 -11.75 27.51
CA ALA A 556 8.47 -11.98 28.66
C ALA A 556 9.88 -11.44 28.38
N ARG A 557 10.63 -11.12 29.45
CA ARG A 557 12.00 -10.58 29.33
C ARG A 557 13.06 -11.67 29.09
N ASP A 558 12.78 -12.87 29.56
CA ASP A 558 13.65 -14.04 29.54
C ASP A 558 12.76 -15.31 29.61
N GLU A 559 13.37 -16.47 29.37
CA GLU A 559 12.68 -17.77 29.31
C GLU A 559 12.11 -18.18 30.68
N GLU A 560 12.83 -17.93 31.77
CA GLU A 560 12.38 -18.25 33.13
C GLU A 560 11.07 -17.50 33.48
N ARG A 561 11.01 -16.20 33.17
CA ARG A 561 9.79 -15.40 33.31
C ARG A 561 8.70 -15.83 32.35
N ALA A 562 9.04 -16.33 31.16
CA ALA A 562 8.05 -16.85 30.23
C ALA A 562 7.33 -18.04 30.85
N VAL A 563 8.06 -19.07 31.32
CA VAL A 563 7.49 -20.26 31.98
C VAL A 563 6.64 -19.88 33.19
N ALA A 564 7.13 -18.99 34.05
CA ALA A 564 6.38 -18.52 35.21
C ALA A 564 5.06 -17.81 34.82
N THR A 565 5.10 -17.01 33.75
CA THR A 565 3.92 -16.29 33.23
C THR A 565 2.92 -17.26 32.60
N VAL A 566 3.38 -18.29 31.87
CA VAL A 566 2.49 -19.33 31.33
C VAL A 566 1.81 -20.10 32.46
N ALA A 567 2.54 -20.46 33.52
CA ALA A 567 1.96 -21.12 34.68
C ALA A 567 0.88 -20.26 35.37
N ASP A 568 1.12 -18.96 35.52
CA ASP A 568 0.14 -18.02 36.07
C ASP A 568 -1.12 -17.89 35.20
N LEU A 569 -0.95 -17.71 33.88
CA LEU A 569 -2.07 -17.67 32.93
C LEU A 569 -2.89 -18.96 32.97
N THR A 570 -2.22 -20.11 33.10
CA THR A 570 -2.86 -21.42 33.20
C THR A 570 -3.67 -21.56 34.51
N ARG A 571 -3.12 -21.12 35.66
CA ARG A 571 -3.88 -21.05 36.93
C ARG A 571 -5.09 -20.14 36.85
N ARG A 572 -4.97 -18.97 36.20
CA ARG A 572 -6.10 -18.06 35.98
C ARG A 572 -7.23 -18.69 35.17
N LEU A 573 -6.90 -19.52 34.17
CA LEU A 573 -7.92 -20.28 33.42
C LEU A 573 -8.64 -21.30 34.32
N VAL A 574 -7.92 -22.04 35.15
CA VAL A 574 -8.51 -23.00 36.10
C VAL A 574 -9.43 -22.29 37.09
N LEU A 575 -8.99 -21.18 37.69
CA LEU A 575 -9.81 -20.41 38.64
C LEU A 575 -11.10 -19.87 38.00
N ARG A 576 -11.05 -19.44 36.73
CA ARG A 576 -12.23 -19.01 35.98
C ARG A 576 -13.22 -20.15 35.74
N GLN A 577 -12.72 -21.35 35.43
CA GLN A 577 -13.54 -22.54 35.24
C GLN A 577 -14.22 -22.96 36.55
N LEU A 578 -13.48 -22.99 37.66
CA LEU A 578 -14.00 -23.31 38.99
C LEU A 578 -15.07 -22.30 39.43
N GLU A 579 -14.88 -21.01 39.16
CA GLU A 579 -15.89 -19.99 39.46
C GLU A 579 -17.17 -20.21 38.64
N ARG A 580 -17.03 -20.58 37.37
CA ARG A 580 -18.19 -20.91 36.53
C ARG A 580 -18.93 -22.14 37.04
N GLU A 581 -18.22 -23.23 37.33
CA GLU A 581 -18.81 -24.48 37.85
C GLU A 581 -19.50 -24.23 39.20
N LYS A 582 -18.90 -23.39 40.05
CA LYS A 582 -19.50 -22.93 41.31
C LYS A 582 -20.83 -22.20 41.09
N GLN A 583 -20.89 -21.24 40.16
CA GLN A 583 -22.13 -20.51 39.87
C GLN A 583 -23.22 -21.44 39.32
N GLU A 584 -22.87 -22.39 38.45
CA GLU A 584 -23.79 -23.39 37.91
C GLU A 584 -24.35 -24.30 39.03
N LEU A 585 -23.49 -24.76 39.95
CA LEU A 585 -23.90 -25.56 41.11
C LEU A 585 -24.74 -24.78 42.11
N LEU A 586 -24.42 -23.53 42.41
CA LEU A 586 -25.24 -22.67 43.27
C LEU A 586 -26.65 -22.51 42.71
N GLY A 587 -26.77 -22.30 41.40
CA GLY A 587 -28.05 -22.28 40.70
C GLY A 587 -28.78 -23.63 40.72
N ALA A 588 -28.06 -24.76 40.71
CA ALA A 588 -28.65 -26.10 40.80
C ALA A 588 -29.14 -26.41 42.23
N VAL A 589 -28.39 -26.02 43.27
CA VAL A 589 -28.76 -26.22 44.68
C VAL A 589 -30.06 -25.49 45.03
N GLN A 590 -30.30 -24.30 44.46
CA GLN A 590 -31.54 -23.54 44.67
C GLN A 590 -32.79 -24.21 44.07
N ARG A 591 -32.61 -25.16 43.13
CA ARG A 591 -33.70 -25.82 42.38
C ARG A 591 -34.10 -27.18 42.96
N VAL A 592 -33.46 -27.64 44.04
CA VAL A 592 -33.65 -28.99 44.61
C VAL A 592 -33.89 -28.90 46.12
N PRO A 593 -34.83 -29.67 46.71
CA PRO A 593 -35.05 -29.70 48.16
C PRO A 593 -33.79 -30.09 48.93
N ALA A 594 -33.50 -29.36 50.00
CA ALA A 594 -32.24 -29.50 50.75
C ALA A 594 -32.04 -30.91 51.33
N ASP A 595 -33.10 -31.57 51.76
CA ASP A 595 -33.13 -32.90 52.37
C ASP A 595 -33.07 -34.08 51.37
N SER A 596 -33.10 -33.81 50.07
CA SER A 596 -32.98 -34.84 49.04
C SER A 596 -31.53 -35.34 48.87
N ASP A 597 -31.37 -36.58 48.42
CA ASP A 597 -30.05 -37.14 48.07
C ASP A 597 -29.32 -36.30 47.00
N GLY A 598 -30.07 -35.75 46.03
CA GLY A 598 -29.53 -34.83 45.02
C GLY A 598 -29.04 -33.50 45.61
N GLY A 599 -29.79 -32.93 46.57
CA GLY A 599 -29.40 -31.71 47.28
C GLY A 599 -28.19 -31.89 48.21
N ARG A 600 -27.99 -33.09 48.77
CA ARG A 600 -26.77 -33.45 49.51
C ARG A 600 -25.56 -33.59 48.59
N ALA A 601 -25.70 -34.29 47.46
CA ALA A 601 -24.63 -34.49 46.48
C ALA A 601 -24.10 -33.16 45.89
N LEU A 602 -25.00 -32.26 45.51
CA LEU A 602 -24.63 -30.94 44.96
C LEU A 602 -23.86 -30.07 45.97
N ARG A 603 -24.23 -30.12 47.26
CA ARG A 603 -23.52 -29.37 48.33
C ARG A 603 -22.15 -29.95 48.66
N MET A 604 -21.99 -31.27 48.59
CA MET A 604 -20.66 -31.89 48.70
C MET A 604 -19.76 -31.45 47.54
N ARG A 605 -20.27 -31.49 46.30
CA ARG A 605 -19.52 -31.02 45.12
C ARG A 605 -19.15 -29.54 45.21
N LEU A 606 -20.04 -28.69 45.71
CA LEU A 606 -19.76 -27.27 45.93
C LEU A 606 -18.62 -27.05 46.94
N ARG A 607 -18.59 -27.82 48.03
CA ARG A 607 -17.48 -27.80 49.01
C ARG A 607 -16.17 -28.24 48.38
N ASP A 608 -16.20 -29.27 47.53
CA ASP A 608 -15.01 -29.79 46.87
C ASP A 608 -14.42 -28.76 45.88
N ILE A 609 -15.26 -28.04 45.15
CA ILE A 609 -14.84 -26.93 44.27
C ILE A 609 -14.25 -25.77 45.06
N ASP A 610 -14.86 -25.40 46.18
CA ASP A 610 -14.33 -24.32 47.03
C ASP A 610 -12.94 -24.66 47.59
N ALA A 611 -12.73 -25.92 47.99
CA ALA A 611 -11.43 -26.42 48.43
C ALA A 611 -10.40 -26.49 47.27
N GLU A 612 -10.82 -26.83 46.06
CA GLU A 612 -9.97 -26.79 44.86
C GLU A 612 -9.58 -25.35 44.49
N ARG A 613 -10.53 -24.41 44.54
CA ARG A 613 -10.31 -22.98 44.25
C ARG A 613 -9.33 -22.36 45.25
N GLN A 614 -9.43 -22.68 46.55
CA GLN A 614 -8.48 -22.20 47.57
C GLN A 614 -7.05 -22.68 47.28
N ARG A 615 -6.87 -23.97 46.92
CA ARG A 615 -5.54 -24.52 46.56
C ARG A 615 -4.88 -23.79 45.39
N PHE A 616 -5.64 -23.42 44.36
CA PHE A 616 -5.13 -22.67 43.21
C PHE A 616 -4.98 -21.17 43.42
N ALA A 617 -5.63 -20.60 44.44
CA ALA A 617 -5.48 -19.19 44.80
C ALA A 617 -4.27 -18.93 45.72
N GLU A 618 -3.83 -19.96 46.45
CA GLU A 618 -2.71 -19.92 47.39
C GLU A 618 -1.36 -20.40 46.79
N SER A 619 -1.37 -20.87 45.53
CA SER A 619 -0.20 -21.36 44.77
C SER A 619 0.15 -20.48 43.58
#